data_AF-A0A933DUJ7-F1
#
_entry.id   AF-A0A933DUJ7-F1
#
_cell.length_a   1.000
_cell.length_b   1.000
_cell.length_c   1.000
_cell.angle_alpha   90.00
_cell.angle_beta   90.00
_cell.angle_gamma   90.00
#
_symmetry.space_group_name_H-M   'P 1'
#
loop_
_entity.id
_entity.type
_entity.pdbx_description
1 polymer ?
#
loop_
_entity_poly.entity_id
_entity_poly.type
_entity_poly.pdbx_seq_one_letter_code
_entity_poly.pdbx_strand_id
1 'polypeptide(L)'
;MVHDHEDEVVPFAQTNYRGKPQRFGIRTDDRRRHTYLVGKTGMGKTSMLEQMIIHDIKAGHGIAYLDPHGDTATKILNFIPSYRVNDIVYFNPADLDWPVAFNVLEHVDRNHQHLVASGLIGIFKKIWADSWGPRLEYVLRNAILALMDYPGTTLLGIMRILTDKDYRRKVLAKVQDPIVKSFWVDEYARYPDKFQTEAIAPIQNKVGQFLSSPLVRNIVGQVQSTIKIREIMDNQKILIMNL
;
A
#
# COMPACT_ATOMS: atom_id res chain seq x y z
N MET A 1 2.24 -27.75 3.86
CA MET A 1 1.08 -27.65 4.77
C MET A 1 -0.09 -28.26 4.03
N VAL A 2 -0.64 -29.37 4.51
CA VAL A 2 -1.90 -29.89 3.98
C VAL A 2 -2.97 -28.94 4.49
N HIS A 3 -3.69 -28.28 3.59
CA HIS A 3 -4.75 -27.36 4.02
C HIS A 3 -6.00 -28.18 4.35
N ASP A 4 -6.23 -28.44 5.64
CA ASP A 4 -7.30 -29.29 6.19
C ASP A 4 -8.74 -28.79 5.95
N HIS A 5 -8.91 -27.72 5.15
CA HIS A 5 -10.18 -27.03 4.92
C HIS A 5 -10.56 -26.95 3.43
N GLU A 6 -9.91 -27.70 2.53
CA GLU A 6 -10.16 -27.61 1.08
C GLU A 6 -11.59 -27.94 0.67
N ASP A 7 -12.22 -28.88 1.39
CA ASP A 7 -13.61 -29.29 1.19
C ASP A 7 -14.63 -28.44 1.93
N GLU A 8 -14.21 -27.50 2.79
CA GLU A 8 -15.12 -26.60 3.49
C GLU A 8 -15.82 -25.66 2.51
N VAL A 9 -17.12 -25.50 2.70
CA VAL A 9 -17.94 -24.60 1.89
C VAL A 9 -18.12 -23.29 2.66
N VAL A 10 -17.72 -22.18 2.04
CA VAL A 10 -17.99 -20.83 2.51
C VAL A 10 -19.39 -20.42 2.02
N PRO A 11 -20.41 -20.42 2.90
CA PRO A 11 -21.79 -20.13 2.52
C PRO A 11 -21.95 -18.63 2.24
N PHE A 12 -22.66 -18.32 1.16
CA PHE A 12 -23.06 -16.94 0.84
C PHE A 12 -24.52 -16.84 0.37
N ALA A 13 -25.21 -17.98 0.19
CA ALA A 13 -26.59 -18.03 -0.24
C ALA A 13 -27.30 -19.28 0.32
N GLN A 14 -28.59 -19.38 0.00
CA GLN A 14 -29.42 -20.54 0.26
C GLN A 14 -30.10 -20.95 -1.04
N THR A 15 -30.11 -22.26 -1.34
CA THR A 15 -30.86 -22.86 -2.44
C THR A 15 -32.03 -23.65 -1.90
N ASN A 16 -33.05 -23.89 -2.73
CA ASN A 16 -34.26 -24.64 -2.40
C ASN A 16 -34.40 -25.91 -3.25
N TYR A 17 -33.28 -26.50 -3.66
CA TYR A 17 -33.28 -27.69 -4.53
C TYR A 17 -34.22 -28.78 -3.99
N ARG A 18 -35.20 -29.18 -4.82
CA ARG A 18 -36.26 -30.15 -4.48
C ARG A 18 -37.06 -29.77 -3.21
N GLY A 19 -37.29 -28.49 -3.00
CA GLY A 19 -38.07 -27.97 -1.87
C GLY A 19 -37.35 -28.03 -0.52
N LYS A 20 -36.06 -28.42 -0.50
CA LYS A 20 -35.26 -28.47 0.72
C LYS A 20 -34.34 -27.25 0.79
N PRO A 21 -34.43 -26.43 1.85
CA PRO A 21 -33.48 -25.37 2.06
C PRO A 21 -32.08 -25.95 2.31
N GLN A 22 -31.11 -25.55 1.50
CA GLN A 22 -29.70 -25.96 1.62
C GLN A 22 -28.81 -24.73 1.56
N ARG A 23 -27.78 -24.69 2.42
CA ARG A 23 -26.74 -23.65 2.32
C ARG A 23 -25.99 -23.81 1.00
N PHE A 24 -25.78 -22.70 0.31
CA PHE A 24 -25.06 -22.63 -0.94
C PHE A 24 -23.85 -21.72 -0.78
N GLY A 25 -22.73 -22.14 -1.36
CA GLY A 25 -21.44 -21.50 -1.15
C GLY A 25 -20.40 -21.96 -2.15
N ILE A 26 -19.17 -21.50 -1.94
CA ILE A 26 -17.99 -21.88 -2.72
C ILE A 26 -17.05 -22.70 -1.84
N ARG A 27 -16.43 -23.75 -2.38
CA ARG A 27 -15.42 -24.51 -1.64
C ARG A 27 -14.17 -23.66 -1.45
N THR A 28 -13.45 -23.90 -0.37
CA THR A 28 -12.17 -23.22 -0.11
C THR A 28 -11.18 -23.45 -1.24
N ASP A 29 -11.05 -24.68 -1.78
CA ASP A 29 -10.14 -24.96 -2.90
C ASP A 29 -10.53 -24.18 -4.17
N ASP A 30 -11.82 -24.12 -4.50
CA ASP A 30 -12.32 -23.36 -5.66
C ASP A 30 -12.00 -21.87 -5.51
N ARG A 31 -12.19 -21.31 -4.31
CA ARG A 31 -11.95 -19.90 -4.02
C ARG A 31 -10.47 -19.50 -4.14
N ARG A 32 -9.53 -20.43 -3.90
CA ARG A 32 -8.07 -20.16 -4.05
C ARG A 32 -7.69 -19.80 -5.49
N ARG A 33 -8.50 -20.18 -6.48
CA ARG A 33 -8.30 -19.87 -7.90
C ARG A 33 -8.86 -18.50 -8.30
N HIS A 34 -9.19 -17.67 -7.30
CA HIS A 34 -9.84 -16.37 -7.41
C HIS A 34 -11.31 -16.46 -7.83
N THR A 35 -12.08 -15.42 -7.52
CA THR A 35 -13.51 -15.33 -7.86
C THR A 35 -13.79 -13.98 -8.47
N TYR A 36 -14.47 -13.98 -9.62
CA TYR A 36 -14.88 -12.77 -10.32
C TYR A 36 -16.40 -12.61 -10.23
N LEU A 37 -16.85 -11.55 -9.56
CA LEU A 37 -18.28 -11.26 -9.36
C LEU A 37 -18.73 -10.11 -10.29
N VAL A 38 -19.70 -10.39 -11.17
CA VAL A 38 -20.22 -9.41 -12.14
C VAL A 38 -21.72 -9.22 -11.94
N GLY A 39 -22.18 -7.97 -12.08
CA GLY A 39 -23.58 -7.61 -11.97
C GLY A 39 -23.76 -6.09 -11.87
N LYS A 40 -24.96 -5.58 -12.17
CA LYS A 40 -25.29 -4.16 -11.99
C LYS A 40 -25.40 -3.79 -10.50
N THR A 41 -25.44 -2.50 -10.18
CA THR A 41 -25.77 -2.02 -8.82
C THR A 41 -27.11 -2.59 -8.38
N GLY A 42 -27.23 -2.97 -7.10
CA GLY A 42 -28.44 -3.58 -6.55
C GLY A 42 -28.58 -5.10 -6.77
N MET A 43 -27.70 -5.74 -7.54
CA MET A 43 -27.77 -7.19 -7.82
C MET A 43 -27.17 -8.09 -6.71
N GLY A 44 -26.93 -7.54 -5.51
CA GLY A 44 -26.45 -8.33 -4.35
C GLY A 44 -24.96 -8.67 -4.31
N LYS A 45 -24.12 -8.10 -5.19
CA LYS A 45 -22.65 -8.35 -5.19
C LYS A 45 -21.99 -8.07 -3.83
N THR A 46 -22.27 -6.88 -3.28
CA THR A 46 -21.73 -6.45 -1.98
C THR A 46 -22.21 -7.37 -0.87
N SER A 47 -23.50 -7.71 -0.86
CA SER A 47 -24.07 -8.63 0.13
C SER A 47 -23.44 -10.02 0.06
N MET A 48 -23.17 -10.55 -1.14
CA MET A 48 -22.46 -11.82 -1.30
C MET A 48 -21.04 -11.76 -0.71
N LEU A 49 -20.28 -10.69 -1.01
CA LEU A 49 -18.94 -10.49 -0.44
C LEU A 49 -18.97 -10.33 1.08
N GLU A 50 -19.91 -9.52 1.61
CA GLU A 50 -20.13 -9.35 3.05
C GLU A 50 -20.35 -10.69 3.76
N GLN A 51 -21.22 -11.55 3.23
CA GLN A 51 -21.49 -12.86 3.83
C GLN A 51 -20.24 -13.75 3.88
N MET A 52 -19.46 -13.78 2.79
CA MET A 52 -18.21 -14.55 2.74
C MET A 52 -17.19 -14.02 3.75
N ILE A 53 -16.99 -12.70 3.81
CA ILE A 53 -16.05 -12.05 4.74
C ILE A 53 -16.45 -12.33 6.19
N ILE A 54 -17.73 -12.15 6.53
CA ILE A 54 -18.23 -12.40 7.89
C ILE A 54 -18.05 -13.87 8.27
N HIS A 55 -18.27 -14.79 7.32
CA HIS A 55 -18.03 -16.21 7.54
C HIS A 55 -16.55 -16.49 7.85
N ASP A 56 -15.63 -15.97 7.03
CA ASP A 56 -14.19 -16.14 7.23
C ASP A 56 -13.73 -15.58 8.59
N ILE A 57 -14.20 -14.39 8.96
CA ILE A 57 -13.89 -13.77 10.25
C ILE A 57 -14.36 -14.66 11.41
N LYS A 58 -15.57 -15.20 11.33
CA LYS A 58 -16.12 -16.10 12.37
C LYS A 58 -15.43 -17.46 12.42
N ALA A 59 -14.89 -17.92 11.29
CA ALA A 59 -14.10 -19.15 11.19
C ALA A 59 -12.64 -18.98 11.69
N GLY A 60 -12.25 -17.79 12.15
CA GLY A 60 -10.89 -17.53 12.62
C GLY A 60 -9.92 -17.17 11.49
N HIS A 61 -10.37 -17.03 10.25
CA HIS A 61 -9.51 -16.66 9.14
C HIS A 61 -9.20 -15.16 9.14
N GLY A 62 -8.05 -14.81 8.55
CA GLY A 62 -7.67 -13.44 8.26
C GLY A 62 -8.24 -12.98 6.92
N ILE A 63 -8.56 -11.69 6.82
CA ILE A 63 -9.10 -11.10 5.60
C ILE A 63 -8.47 -9.72 5.36
N ALA A 64 -8.44 -9.31 4.11
CA ALA A 64 -8.21 -7.93 3.72
C ALA A 64 -9.39 -7.46 2.86
N TYR A 65 -10.05 -6.38 3.29
CA TYR A 65 -11.17 -5.78 2.56
C TYR A 65 -10.83 -4.35 2.17
N LEU A 66 -11.04 -4.02 0.89
CA LEU A 66 -10.77 -2.71 0.31
C LEU A 66 -12.09 -2.12 -0.19
N ASP A 67 -12.51 -1.01 0.43
CA ASP A 67 -13.78 -0.34 0.14
C ASP A 67 -13.55 1.12 -0.24
N PRO A 68 -13.68 1.51 -1.52
CA PRO A 68 -13.58 2.90 -1.97
C PRO A 68 -14.85 3.73 -1.71
N HIS A 69 -15.90 3.13 -1.12
CA HIS A 69 -17.17 3.81 -0.82
C HIS A 69 -17.47 3.86 0.68
N GLY A 70 -16.76 3.07 1.50
CA GLY A 70 -16.77 3.09 2.97
C GLY A 70 -17.99 2.50 3.68
N ASP A 71 -19.14 2.40 3.00
CA ASP A 71 -20.38 1.88 3.56
C ASP A 71 -20.25 0.44 4.05
N THR A 72 -19.47 -0.38 3.33
CA THR A 72 -19.36 -1.82 3.59
C THR A 72 -18.30 -2.10 4.65
N ALA A 73 -17.20 -1.33 4.65
CA ALA A 73 -16.17 -1.39 5.68
C ALA A 73 -16.79 -1.22 7.08
N THR A 74 -17.65 -0.21 7.26
CA THR A 74 -18.32 0.07 8.54
C THR A 74 -19.29 -1.04 8.94
N LYS A 75 -20.02 -1.62 7.97
CA LYS A 75 -20.91 -2.76 8.23
C LYS A 75 -20.14 -3.98 8.71
N ILE A 76 -19.03 -4.33 8.06
CA ILE A 76 -18.23 -5.50 8.44
C ILE A 76 -17.75 -5.38 9.89
N LEU A 77 -17.32 -4.20 10.32
CA LEU A 77 -16.90 -3.94 11.71
C LEU A 77 -17.97 -4.35 12.74
N ASN A 78 -19.26 -4.10 12.45
CA ASN A 78 -20.36 -4.45 13.34
C ASN A 78 -20.60 -5.97 13.48
N PHE A 79 -20.05 -6.78 12.56
CA PHE A 79 -20.17 -8.24 12.59
C PHE A 79 -18.93 -8.95 13.12
N ILE A 80 -17.87 -8.21 13.48
CA ILE A 80 -16.67 -8.78 14.05
C ILE A 80 -16.97 -9.27 15.47
N PRO A 81 -16.72 -10.55 15.78
CA PRO A 81 -16.98 -11.06 17.11
C PRO A 81 -16.01 -10.45 18.13
N SER A 82 -16.47 -10.30 19.37
CA SER A 82 -15.71 -9.64 20.45
C SER A 82 -14.29 -10.22 20.66
N TYR A 83 -14.13 -11.53 20.46
CA TYR A 83 -12.83 -12.21 20.60
C TYR A 83 -11.81 -11.90 19.47
N ARG A 84 -12.22 -11.25 18.38
CA ARG A 84 -11.35 -10.85 17.25
C ARG A 84 -11.13 -9.33 17.16
N VAL A 85 -11.70 -8.53 18.07
CA VAL A 85 -11.63 -7.06 17.99
C VAL A 85 -10.18 -6.55 17.99
N ASN A 86 -9.30 -7.20 18.75
CA ASN A 86 -7.88 -6.85 18.81
C ASN A 86 -7.08 -7.26 17.56
N ASP A 87 -7.69 -8.03 16.65
CA ASP A 87 -7.07 -8.42 15.37
C ASP A 87 -7.37 -7.41 14.25
N ILE A 88 -8.19 -6.39 14.52
CA ILE A 88 -8.59 -5.40 13.53
C ILE A 88 -7.47 -4.41 13.28
N VAL A 89 -7.12 -4.24 12.00
CA VAL A 89 -6.34 -3.12 11.50
C VAL A 89 -7.25 -2.32 10.60
N TYR A 90 -7.70 -1.17 11.10
CA TYR A 90 -8.56 -0.26 10.35
C TYR A 90 -7.71 0.85 9.72
N PHE A 91 -7.70 0.89 8.39
CA PHE A 91 -6.96 1.88 7.61
C PHE A 91 -7.95 2.84 6.97
N ASN A 92 -7.93 4.09 7.43
CA ASN A 92 -8.74 5.18 6.90
C ASN A 92 -7.87 6.41 6.66
N PRO A 93 -7.50 6.72 5.40
CA PRO A 93 -6.72 7.91 5.08
C PRO A 93 -7.39 9.23 5.50
N ALA A 94 -8.73 9.25 5.64
CA ALA A 94 -9.47 10.43 6.05
C ALA A 94 -9.44 10.66 7.59
N ASP A 95 -8.93 9.70 8.37
CA ASP A 95 -8.75 9.87 9.82
C ASP A 95 -7.53 10.75 10.10
N LEU A 96 -7.79 11.97 10.56
CA LEU A 96 -6.77 12.95 10.92
C LEU A 96 -6.34 12.88 12.38
N ASP A 97 -7.15 12.28 13.24
CA ASP A 97 -6.88 12.17 14.68
C ASP A 97 -5.95 10.98 14.94
N TRP A 98 -6.13 9.88 14.20
CA TRP A 98 -5.36 8.65 14.32
C TRP A 98 -4.83 8.15 12.96
N PRO A 99 -3.99 8.94 12.26
CA PRO A 99 -3.52 8.57 10.93
C PRO A 99 -2.59 7.35 10.97
N VAL A 100 -2.93 6.33 10.19
CA VAL A 100 -2.08 5.14 10.05
C VAL A 100 -0.79 5.52 9.32
N ALA A 101 0.34 5.30 9.96
CA ALA A 101 1.66 5.47 9.34
C ALA A 101 2.01 4.30 8.42
N PHE A 102 2.42 4.61 7.18
CA PHE A 102 2.97 3.65 6.23
C PHE A 102 4.14 4.26 5.47
N ASN A 103 5.35 3.92 5.90
CA ASN A 103 6.59 4.37 5.27
C ASN A 103 7.16 3.30 4.34
N VAL A 104 6.98 3.50 3.03
CA VAL A 104 7.47 2.56 2.00
C VAL A 104 9.01 2.44 1.98
N LEU A 105 9.73 3.42 2.54
CA LEU A 105 11.20 3.42 2.58
C LEU A 105 11.75 2.77 3.86
N GLU A 106 10.89 2.37 4.79
CA GLU A 106 11.31 1.81 6.08
C GLU A 106 11.83 0.37 5.94
N HIS A 107 13.04 0.13 6.47
CA HIS A 107 13.62 -1.21 6.65
C HIS A 107 13.55 -2.14 5.41
N VAL A 108 13.77 -1.57 4.22
CA VAL A 108 13.79 -2.33 2.97
C VAL A 108 15.09 -3.14 2.86
N ASP A 109 14.97 -4.46 2.72
CA ASP A 109 16.11 -5.33 2.43
C ASP A 109 16.80 -4.91 1.13
N ARG A 110 18.14 -4.89 1.12
CA ARG A 110 18.92 -4.43 -0.04
C ARG A 110 18.58 -5.18 -1.32
N ASN A 111 18.30 -6.47 -1.24
CA ASN A 111 17.94 -7.29 -2.41
C ASN A 111 16.58 -6.87 -3.01
N HIS A 112 15.75 -6.17 -2.25
CA HIS A 112 14.42 -5.73 -2.66
C HIS A 112 14.32 -4.22 -2.92
N GLN A 113 15.36 -3.43 -2.63
CA GLN A 113 15.35 -1.97 -2.85
C GLN A 113 14.97 -1.59 -4.29
N HIS A 114 15.49 -2.31 -5.30
CA HIS A 114 15.15 -2.04 -6.70
C HIS A 114 13.67 -2.31 -7.02
N LEU A 115 13.05 -3.31 -6.38
CA LEU A 115 11.63 -3.63 -6.54
C LEU A 115 10.77 -2.53 -5.92
N VAL A 116 11.11 -2.08 -4.70
CA VAL A 116 10.41 -0.99 -4.02
C VAL A 116 10.53 0.32 -4.81
N ALA A 117 11.74 0.66 -5.27
CA ALA A 117 11.95 1.85 -6.10
C ALA A 117 11.15 1.80 -7.41
N SER A 118 11.14 0.65 -8.09
CA SER A 118 10.37 0.48 -9.33
C SER A 118 8.87 0.50 -9.10
N GLY A 119 8.40 -0.05 -7.97
CA GLY A 119 7.00 0.02 -7.56
C GLY A 119 6.56 1.47 -7.31
N LEU A 120 7.32 2.23 -6.53
CA LEU A 120 7.06 3.65 -6.27
C LEU A 120 7.04 4.45 -7.58
N ILE A 121 8.07 4.30 -8.42
CA ILE A 121 8.12 4.96 -9.73
C ILE A 121 6.91 4.59 -10.59
N GLY A 122 6.51 3.31 -10.58
CA GLY A 122 5.33 2.84 -11.29
C GLY A 122 4.04 3.51 -10.80
N ILE A 123 3.90 3.74 -9.49
CA ILE A 123 2.77 4.47 -8.90
C ILE A 123 2.79 5.92 -9.37
N PHE A 124 3.90 6.64 -9.23
CA PHE A 124 4.01 8.02 -9.70
C PHE A 124 3.74 8.11 -11.21
N LYS A 125 4.32 7.23 -12.02
CA LYS A 125 4.10 7.19 -13.46
C LYS A 125 2.64 6.96 -13.84
N LYS A 126 1.89 6.13 -13.10
CA LYS A 126 0.44 5.93 -13.33
C LYS A 126 -0.37 7.18 -13.02
N ILE A 127 -0.05 7.88 -11.93
CA ILE A 127 -0.78 9.10 -11.52
C ILE A 127 -0.56 10.24 -12.52
N TRP A 128 0.66 10.40 -13.05
CA TRP A 128 1.03 11.48 -13.98
C TRP A 128 1.46 10.95 -15.36
N ALA A 129 0.73 9.97 -15.91
CA ALA A 129 1.09 9.29 -17.15
C ALA A 129 1.29 10.26 -18.34
N ASP A 130 0.47 11.30 -18.43
CA ASP A 130 0.51 12.31 -19.50
C ASP A 130 1.70 13.29 -19.38
N SER A 131 2.43 13.28 -18.26
CA SER A 131 3.51 14.23 -17.98
C SER A 131 4.73 13.53 -17.36
N TRP A 132 5.13 12.37 -17.89
CA TRP A 132 6.25 11.59 -17.37
C TRP A 132 7.43 11.53 -18.35
N GLY A 133 8.61 12.00 -17.92
CA GLY A 133 9.82 12.05 -18.76
C GLY A 133 10.96 11.15 -18.25
N PRO A 134 11.85 10.69 -19.14
CA PRO A 134 12.97 9.81 -18.75
C PRO A 134 13.92 10.46 -17.74
N ARG A 135 14.17 11.78 -17.85
CA ARG A 135 15.00 12.53 -16.89
C ARG A 135 14.38 12.56 -15.49
N LEU A 136 13.08 12.82 -15.42
CA LEU A 136 12.32 12.83 -14.17
C LEU A 136 12.47 11.48 -13.48
N GLU A 137 12.22 10.39 -14.22
CA GLU A 137 12.34 9.05 -13.69
C GLU A 137 13.75 8.74 -13.19
N TYR A 138 14.77 9.10 -13.98
CA TYR A 138 16.18 8.85 -13.63
C TYR A 138 16.59 9.56 -12.32
N VAL A 139 16.28 10.85 -12.19
CA VAL A 139 16.62 11.62 -10.98
C VAL A 139 15.80 11.15 -9.77
N LEU A 140 14.50 10.88 -9.96
CA LEU A 140 13.63 10.38 -8.89
C LEU A 140 14.07 9.00 -8.39
N ARG A 141 14.46 8.10 -9.29
CA ARG A 141 14.97 6.77 -8.95
C ARG A 141 16.20 6.85 -8.05
N ASN A 142 17.18 7.67 -8.43
CA ASN A 142 18.38 7.87 -7.62
C ASN A 142 18.10 8.56 -6.28
N ALA A 143 17.09 9.42 -6.20
CA ALA A 143 16.62 9.96 -4.92
C ALA A 143 16.01 8.89 -4.02
N ILE A 144 15.10 8.06 -4.54
CA ILE A 144 14.47 6.99 -3.76
C ILE A 144 15.52 5.98 -3.27
N LEU A 145 16.43 5.54 -4.14
CA LEU A 145 17.51 4.60 -3.79
C LEU A 145 18.44 5.18 -2.71
N ALA A 146 18.89 6.43 -2.86
CA ALA A 146 19.75 7.06 -1.87
C ALA A 146 19.06 7.21 -0.49
N LEU A 147 17.76 7.49 -0.49
CA LEU A 147 16.99 7.62 0.74
C LEU A 147 16.77 6.27 1.44
N MET A 148 16.59 5.15 0.72
CA MET A 148 16.46 3.84 1.38
C MET A 148 17.71 3.42 2.17
N ASP A 149 18.89 3.93 1.81
CA ASP A 149 20.13 3.72 2.57
C ASP A 149 20.27 4.67 3.78
N TYR A 150 19.44 5.70 3.89
CA TYR A 150 19.50 6.68 4.97
C TYR A 150 18.45 6.40 6.05
N PRO A 151 18.86 6.12 7.29
CA PRO A 151 17.92 5.75 8.35
C PRO A 151 17.03 6.93 8.73
N GLY A 152 15.79 6.62 9.09
CA GLY A 152 14.85 7.61 9.61
C GLY A 152 14.29 8.57 8.57
N THR A 153 14.36 8.22 7.28
CA THR A 153 13.79 9.03 6.20
C THR A 153 12.39 8.61 5.81
N THR A 154 11.74 9.47 5.04
CA THR A 154 10.39 9.27 4.48
C THR A 154 10.34 9.82 3.07
N LEU A 155 9.19 9.72 2.39
CA LEU A 155 9.02 10.30 1.05
C LEU A 155 9.22 11.83 1.03
N LEU A 156 9.08 12.50 2.17
CA LEU A 156 9.41 13.93 2.32
C LEU A 156 10.90 14.22 2.04
N GLY A 157 11.77 13.22 2.27
CA GLY A 157 13.20 13.31 2.01
C GLY A 157 13.54 13.53 0.52
N ILE A 158 12.64 13.16 -0.40
CA ILE A 158 12.86 13.33 -1.85
C ILE A 158 13.04 14.81 -2.19
N MET A 159 12.20 15.68 -1.63
CA MET A 159 12.30 17.11 -1.87
C MET A 159 13.60 17.68 -1.30
N ARG A 160 14.00 17.19 -0.11
CA ARG A 160 15.17 17.67 0.61
C ARG A 160 16.48 17.26 -0.06
N ILE A 161 16.63 16.01 -0.51
CA ILE A 161 17.89 15.57 -1.14
C ILE A 161 18.18 16.32 -2.45
N LEU A 162 17.14 16.79 -3.14
CA LEU A 162 17.27 17.57 -4.36
C LEU A 162 17.73 19.01 -4.11
N THR A 163 17.31 19.65 -3.00
CA THR A 163 17.55 21.09 -2.78
C THR A 163 18.53 21.41 -1.64
N ASP A 164 18.51 20.64 -0.55
CA ASP A 164 19.31 20.86 0.65
C ASP A 164 20.65 20.12 0.53
N LYS A 165 21.73 20.89 0.30
CA LYS A 165 23.09 20.36 0.13
C LYS A 165 23.62 19.67 1.39
N ASP A 166 23.25 20.14 2.58
CA ASP A 166 23.73 19.58 3.85
C ASP A 166 23.00 18.28 4.18
N TYR A 167 21.69 18.23 3.97
CA TYR A 167 20.92 16.99 4.07
C TYR A 167 21.41 15.96 3.06
N ARG A 168 21.62 16.36 1.81
CA ARG A 168 22.20 15.47 0.78
C ARG A 168 23.55 14.91 1.23
N ARG A 169 24.46 15.74 1.76
CA ARG A 169 25.77 15.25 2.27
C ARG A 169 25.61 14.17 3.34
N LYS A 170 24.65 14.34 4.27
CA LYS A 170 24.35 13.33 5.31
C LYS A 170 23.81 12.03 4.73
N VAL A 171 22.92 12.11 3.73
CA VAL A 171 22.40 10.94 3.02
C VAL A 171 23.52 10.18 2.30
N LEU A 172 24.34 10.89 1.50
CA LEU A 172 25.41 10.28 0.71
C LEU A 172 26.52 9.62 1.55
N ALA A 173 26.68 10.04 2.80
CA ALA A 173 27.59 9.37 3.74
C ALA A 173 27.11 7.96 4.15
N LYS A 174 25.81 7.65 3.94
CA LYS A 174 25.20 6.34 4.25
C LYS A 174 24.96 5.49 3.01
N VAL A 175 24.84 6.09 1.82
CA VAL A 175 24.68 5.37 0.55
C VAL A 175 25.80 4.36 0.32
N GLN A 176 25.41 3.13 0.03
CA GLN A 176 26.30 1.99 -0.15
C GLN A 176 26.50 1.63 -1.62
N ASP A 177 25.47 1.87 -2.44
CA ASP A 177 25.54 1.62 -3.88
C ASP A 177 26.48 2.64 -4.57
N PRO A 178 27.59 2.19 -5.18
CA PRO A 178 28.55 3.07 -5.83
C PRO A 178 27.96 3.79 -7.05
N ILE A 179 26.99 3.20 -7.76
CA ILE A 179 26.34 3.79 -8.93
C ILE A 179 25.45 4.96 -8.48
N VAL A 180 24.63 4.75 -7.45
CA VAL A 180 23.79 5.81 -6.87
C VAL A 180 24.67 6.93 -6.32
N LYS A 181 25.76 6.58 -5.63
CA LYS A 181 26.71 7.56 -5.11
C LYS A 181 27.39 8.38 -6.22
N SER A 182 27.82 7.73 -7.30
CA SER A 182 28.44 8.41 -8.46
C SER A 182 27.45 9.36 -9.13
N PHE A 183 26.19 8.98 -9.32
CA PHE A 183 25.16 9.91 -9.81
C PHE A 183 25.11 11.20 -8.98
N TRP A 184 25.12 11.10 -7.65
CA TRP A 184 25.01 12.29 -6.80
C TRP A 184 26.28 13.14 -6.75
N VAL A 185 27.46 12.52 -6.78
CA VAL A 185 28.76 13.21 -6.61
C VAL A 185 29.35 13.68 -7.94
N ASP A 186 29.27 12.86 -8.98
CA ASP A 186 29.94 13.10 -10.26
C ASP A 186 29.01 13.67 -11.33
N GLU A 187 27.71 13.41 -11.24
CA GLU A 187 26.75 13.89 -12.22
C GLU A 187 25.93 15.07 -11.68
N TYR A 188 25.06 14.83 -10.69
CA TYR A 188 24.11 15.81 -10.17
C TYR A 188 24.81 17.04 -9.55
N ALA A 189 25.89 16.85 -8.78
CA ALA A 189 26.64 17.95 -8.18
C ALA A 189 27.38 18.83 -9.20
N ARG A 190 27.56 18.35 -10.44
CA ARG A 190 28.21 19.09 -11.53
C ARG A 190 27.21 19.77 -12.47
N TYR A 191 25.90 19.57 -12.25
CA TYR A 191 24.89 20.28 -13.02
C TYR A 191 25.02 21.80 -12.82
N PRO A 192 24.97 22.59 -13.89
CA PRO A 192 24.80 24.04 -13.77
C PRO A 192 23.50 24.36 -13.00
N ASP A 193 23.49 25.38 -12.14
CA ASP A 193 22.36 25.68 -11.25
C ASP A 193 21.00 25.81 -11.99
N LYS A 194 21.00 26.44 -13.17
CA LYS A 194 19.81 26.55 -14.03
C LYS A 194 19.31 25.18 -14.48
N PHE A 195 20.21 24.34 -14.97
CA PHE A 195 19.89 22.99 -15.42
C PHE A 195 19.43 22.10 -14.26
N GLN A 196 20.05 22.22 -13.08
CA GLN A 196 19.63 21.50 -11.88
C GLN A 196 18.19 21.86 -11.52
N THR A 197 17.85 23.15 -11.52
CA THR A 197 16.50 23.65 -11.22
C THR A 197 15.47 23.11 -12.22
N GLU A 198 15.76 23.17 -13.51
CA GLU A 198 14.90 22.62 -14.57
C GLU A 198 14.73 21.10 -14.47
N ALA A 199 15.80 20.38 -14.11
CA ALA A 199 15.78 18.92 -13.98
C ALA A 199 14.90 18.46 -12.81
N ILE A 200 14.89 19.18 -11.69
CA ILE A 200 14.12 18.80 -10.50
C ILE A 200 12.70 19.35 -10.47
N ALA A 201 12.40 20.45 -11.16
CA ALA A 201 11.07 21.09 -11.13
C ALA A 201 9.92 20.11 -11.44
N PRO A 202 10.00 19.20 -12.44
CA PRO A 202 8.96 18.21 -12.69
C PRO A 202 8.74 17.22 -11.53
N ILE A 203 9.79 16.90 -10.78
CA ILE A 203 9.72 16.04 -9.60
C ILE A 203 9.06 16.79 -8.45
N GLN A 204 9.51 18.03 -8.22
CA GLN A 204 8.97 18.90 -7.18
C GLN A 204 7.47 19.14 -7.35
N ASN A 205 7.01 19.36 -8.58
CA ASN A 205 5.60 19.55 -8.88
C ASN A 205 4.77 18.30 -8.54
N LYS A 206 5.24 17.11 -8.94
CA LYS A 206 4.48 15.85 -8.77
C LYS A 206 4.56 15.30 -7.36
N VAL A 207 5.77 15.12 -6.84
CA VAL A 207 6.01 14.65 -5.48
C VAL A 207 5.49 15.67 -4.47
N GLY A 208 5.64 16.97 -4.75
CA GLY A 208 5.03 18.04 -3.95
C GLY A 208 3.51 17.97 -3.94
N GLN A 209 2.86 17.78 -5.10
CA GLN A 209 1.40 17.61 -5.17
C GLN A 209 0.93 16.35 -4.41
N PHE A 210 1.68 15.24 -4.48
CA PHE A 210 1.36 14.04 -3.72
C PHE A 210 1.39 14.29 -2.21
N LEU A 211 2.41 15.03 -1.75
CA LEU A 211 2.67 15.29 -0.34
C LEU A 211 1.97 16.56 0.19
N SER A 212 1.27 17.32 -0.66
CA SER A 212 0.54 18.53 -0.24
C SER A 212 -0.76 18.20 0.48
N SER A 213 -1.35 17.04 0.21
CA SER A 213 -2.51 16.53 0.94
C SER A 213 -2.11 16.14 2.37
N PRO A 214 -2.67 16.75 3.42
CA PRO A 214 -2.39 16.36 4.79
C PRO A 214 -2.71 14.88 5.05
N LEU A 215 -3.76 14.34 4.42
CA LEU A 215 -4.14 12.93 4.53
C LEU A 215 -2.98 12.01 4.09
N VAL A 216 -2.44 12.25 2.89
CA VAL A 216 -1.33 11.47 2.36
C VAL A 216 -0.05 11.71 3.17
N ARG A 217 0.24 12.98 3.47
CA ARG A 217 1.44 13.38 4.20
C ARG A 217 1.51 12.78 5.60
N ASN A 218 0.39 12.72 6.30
CA ASN A 218 0.32 12.12 7.64
C ASN A 218 0.57 10.61 7.59
N ILE A 219 0.21 9.93 6.49
CA ILE A 219 0.48 8.50 6.32
C ILE A 219 1.96 8.25 5.98
N VAL A 220 2.49 8.91 4.94
CA VAL A 220 3.82 8.59 4.38
C VAL A 220 4.97 9.43 4.94
N GLY A 221 4.65 10.46 5.73
CA GLY A 221 5.61 11.39 6.33
C GLY A 221 6.14 10.95 7.69
N GLN A 222 5.59 9.88 8.26
CA GLN A 222 6.04 9.29 9.53
C GLN A 222 7.19 8.33 9.30
N VAL A 223 8.16 8.30 10.22
CA VAL A 223 9.38 7.50 10.07
C VAL A 223 9.11 6.00 10.23
N GLN A 224 8.28 5.63 11.19
CA GLN A 224 7.94 4.24 11.51
C GLN A 224 6.52 3.93 11.06
N SER A 225 6.34 2.79 10.41
CA SER A 225 5.03 2.29 10.01
C SER A 225 4.31 1.71 11.21
N THR A 226 3.03 2.04 11.32
CA THR A 226 2.12 1.43 12.30
C THR A 226 1.42 0.21 11.72
N ILE A 227 1.42 0.08 10.39
CA ILE A 227 0.90 -1.08 9.67
C ILE A 227 2.02 -1.99 9.16
N LYS A 228 1.93 -3.28 9.47
CA LYS A 228 2.87 -4.32 9.00
C LYS A 228 2.11 -5.40 8.26
N ILE A 229 2.04 -5.30 6.94
CA ILE A 229 1.24 -6.20 6.09
C ILE A 229 1.63 -7.67 6.29
N ARG A 230 2.94 -7.97 6.44
CA ARG A 230 3.40 -9.34 6.68
C ARG A 230 2.88 -9.90 8.00
N GLU A 231 2.93 -9.11 9.06
CA GLU A 231 2.39 -9.49 10.37
C GLU A 231 0.88 -9.72 10.31
N ILE A 232 0.15 -8.89 9.56
CA ILE A 232 -1.30 -9.05 9.37
C ILE A 232 -1.61 -10.39 8.71
N MET A 233 -0.88 -10.74 7.65
CA MET A 233 -1.07 -12.01 6.93
C MET A 233 -0.68 -13.22 7.79
N ASP A 234 0.50 -13.18 8.41
CA ASP A 234 1.05 -14.31 9.18
C ASP A 234 0.23 -14.61 10.44
N ASN A 235 -0.40 -13.60 11.03
CA ASN A 235 -1.23 -13.75 12.24
C ASN A 235 -2.74 -13.75 11.94
N GLN A 236 -3.15 -13.94 10.68
CA GLN A 236 -4.56 -14.03 10.29
C GLN A 236 -5.42 -12.85 10.80
N LYS A 237 -4.86 -11.63 10.78
CA LYS A 237 -5.55 -10.41 11.22
C LYS A 237 -6.61 -9.95 10.22
N ILE A 238 -7.43 -8.98 10.63
CA ILE A 238 -8.53 -8.42 9.84
C ILE A 238 -8.11 -7.01 9.38
N LEU A 239 -7.71 -6.88 8.12
CA LEU A 239 -7.39 -5.58 7.52
C LEU A 239 -8.62 -5.02 6.81
N ILE A 240 -9.10 -3.86 7.25
CA ILE A 240 -10.21 -3.14 6.62
C ILE A 240 -9.68 -1.79 6.15
N MET A 241 -9.66 -1.57 4.84
CA MET A 241 -9.22 -0.35 4.21
C MET A 241 -10.43 0.41 3.68
N ASN A 242 -10.78 1.51 4.34
CA ASN A 242 -11.84 2.44 3.94
C ASN A 242 -11.18 3.63 3.23
N LEU A 243 -11.31 3.69 1.90
CA LEU A 243 -10.58 4.63 1.02
C LEU A 243 -11.45 5.75 0.48
#